data_AF-A0A7Y3L659-F1
#
_entry.id   AF-A0A7Y3L659-F1
#
_cell.length_a   1.000
_cell.length_b   1.000
_cell.length_c   1.000
_cell.angle_alpha   90.00
_cell.angle_beta   90.00
_cell.angle_gamma   90.00
#
_symmetry.space_group_name_H-M   'P 1'
#
loop_
_entity.id
_entity.type
_entity.pdbx_description
1 polymer ?
#
loop_
_entity_poly.entity_id
_entity_poly.type
_entity_poly.pdbx_seq_one_letter_code
_entity_poly.pdbx_strand_id
1 'polypeptide(L)'
;MKSGSGKSGKLVLPVFVLGLLGGAALGSWGQRALFHRHMRSGDQDVPRALARLDGELGLSPEQKMVVEKILLGKQTELAALEKERRDRSDAERLAVRREIAQQLTPDQQAKFKNLCDTADKRIQERWPAPR
;
A
#
# COMPACT_ATOMS: atom_id res chain seq x y z
N MET A 1 -2.64 0.40 61.61
CA MET A 1 -2.80 -0.89 60.88
C MET A 1 -3.53 -0.63 59.55
N LYS A 2 -3.11 -1.35 58.49
CA LYS A 2 -3.56 -1.48 57.07
C LYS A 2 -5.09 -1.35 56.82
N SER A 3 -5.69 -1.13 55.63
CA SER A 3 -5.36 -0.83 54.20
C SER A 3 -6.70 -0.92 53.40
N GLY A 4 -6.76 -0.36 52.18
CA GLY A 4 -7.66 -0.80 51.08
C GLY A 4 -8.69 0.24 50.61
N SER A 5 -8.50 1.03 49.54
CA SER A 5 -8.42 0.76 48.08
C SER A 5 -9.79 0.71 47.38
N GLY A 6 -9.97 1.58 46.36
CA GLY A 6 -11.13 1.56 45.46
C GLY A 6 -10.97 2.57 44.31
N LYS A 7 -10.07 2.29 43.36
CA LYS A 7 -9.96 3.02 42.08
C LYS A 7 -10.62 2.20 40.99
N SER A 8 -11.82 2.58 40.55
CA SER A 8 -12.52 1.93 39.43
C SER A 8 -12.96 2.99 38.43
N GLY A 9 -12.22 3.15 37.33
CA GLY A 9 -12.60 4.10 36.28
C GLY A 9 -11.70 4.17 35.05
N LYS A 10 -10.83 3.19 34.78
CA LYS A 10 -9.87 3.26 33.66
C LYS A 10 -9.54 1.92 33.03
N LEU A 11 -10.51 1.20 32.46
CA LEU A 11 -10.20 -0.05 31.72
C LEU A 11 -10.97 -0.26 30.40
N VAL A 12 -11.86 0.64 29.99
CA VAL A 12 -12.65 0.44 28.76
C VAL A 12 -12.00 1.07 27.50
N LEU A 13 -11.11 2.05 27.67
CA LEU A 13 -10.48 2.78 26.56
C LEU A 13 -9.47 1.97 25.69
N PRO A 14 -8.66 1.02 26.21
CA PRO A 14 -7.65 0.36 25.38
C PRO A 14 -8.24 -0.69 24.42
N VAL A 15 -9.36 -1.32 24.78
CA VAL A 15 -9.97 -2.39 23.97
C VAL A 15 -10.64 -1.83 22.71
N PHE A 16 -11.24 -0.64 22.79
CA PHE A 16 -11.89 0.01 21.64
C PHE A 16 -10.88 0.51 20.61
N VAL A 17 -9.74 1.08 21.06
CA VAL A 17 -8.64 1.50 20.16
C VAL A 17 -7.96 0.30 19.51
N LEU A 18 -7.72 -0.79 20.25
CA LEU A 18 -7.18 -2.03 19.67
C LEU A 18 -8.16 -2.70 18.70
N GLY A 19 -9.46 -2.70 19.00
CA GLY A 19 -10.49 -3.25 18.12
C GLY A 19 -10.67 -2.44 16.82
N LEU A 20 -10.56 -1.12 16.89
CA LEU A 20 -10.68 -0.23 15.72
C LEU A 20 -9.41 -0.26 14.84
N LEU A 21 -8.22 -0.35 15.45
CA LEU A 21 -6.97 -0.61 14.75
C LEU A 21 -6.92 -2.02 14.14
N GLY A 22 -7.41 -3.03 14.86
CA GLY A 22 -7.48 -4.42 14.39
C GLY A 22 -8.52 -4.63 13.28
N GLY A 23 -9.70 -4.02 13.40
CA GLY A 23 -10.75 -4.06 12.38
C GLY A 23 -10.37 -3.31 11.10
N ALA A 24 -9.73 -2.14 11.23
CA ALA A 24 -9.17 -1.42 10.09
C ALA A 24 -8.02 -2.19 9.43
N ALA A 25 -7.20 -2.90 10.20
CA ALA A 25 -6.14 -3.75 9.66
C ALA A 25 -6.72 -4.92 8.84
N LEU A 26 -7.73 -5.64 9.33
CA LEU A 26 -8.30 -6.80 8.64
C LEU A 26 -9.13 -6.40 7.40
N GLY A 27 -9.95 -5.35 7.50
CA GLY A 27 -10.70 -4.81 6.35
C GLY A 27 -9.79 -4.22 5.27
N SER A 28 -8.71 -3.53 5.68
CA SER A 28 -7.68 -3.02 4.75
C SER A 28 -6.88 -4.14 4.10
N TRP A 29 -6.61 -5.25 4.81
CA TRP A 29 -5.80 -6.36 4.28
C TRP A 29 -6.51 -7.14 3.17
N GLY A 30 -7.83 -7.38 3.29
CA GLY A 30 -8.62 -8.03 2.23
C GLY A 30 -8.70 -7.20 0.95
N GLN A 31 -8.98 -5.90 1.07
CA GLN A 31 -8.93 -4.97 -0.07
C GLN A 31 -7.51 -4.79 -0.60
N ARG A 32 -6.48 -4.73 0.27
CA ARG A 32 -5.07 -4.70 -0.16
C ARG A 32 -4.64 -5.97 -0.87
N ALA A 33 -5.13 -7.15 -0.50
CA ALA A 33 -4.76 -8.40 -1.17
C ALA A 33 -5.31 -8.46 -2.59
N LEU A 34 -6.57 -8.03 -2.78
CA LEU A 34 -7.18 -7.90 -4.10
C LEU A 34 -6.50 -6.78 -4.92
N PHE A 35 -6.23 -5.63 -4.30
CA PHE A 35 -5.52 -4.52 -4.94
C PHE A 35 -4.07 -4.87 -5.28
N HIS A 36 -3.35 -5.59 -4.42
CA HIS A 36 -1.99 -6.10 -4.70
C HIS A 36 -1.98 -7.20 -5.75
N ARG A 37 -3.04 -8.02 -5.87
CA ARG A 37 -3.17 -8.98 -6.97
C ARG A 37 -3.41 -8.29 -8.30
N HIS A 38 -4.23 -7.23 -8.32
CA HIS A 38 -4.42 -6.39 -9.52
C HIS A 38 -3.17 -5.55 -9.86
N MET A 39 -2.46 -5.03 -8.86
CA MET A 39 -1.23 -4.26 -9.06
C MET A 39 0.01 -5.14 -9.34
N ARG A 40 0.03 -6.41 -8.92
CA ARG A 40 1.10 -7.36 -9.32
C ARG A 40 1.08 -7.66 -10.81
N SER A 41 -0.05 -7.46 -11.47
CA SER A 41 -0.16 -7.36 -12.93
C SER A 41 0.29 -5.99 -13.46
N GLY A 42 1.14 -5.28 -12.70
CA GLY A 42 1.62 -3.93 -12.96
C GLY A 42 2.54 -3.78 -14.17
N ASP A 43 2.90 -4.89 -14.82
CA ASP A 43 3.06 -4.88 -16.26
C ASP A 43 1.68 -5.07 -16.87
N GLN A 44 0.98 -3.95 -17.08
CA GLN A 44 -0.03 -3.89 -18.12
C GLN A 44 0.71 -3.96 -19.46
N ASP A 45 1.22 -5.15 -19.75
CA ASP A 45 1.85 -5.49 -21.00
C ASP A 45 0.75 -5.41 -22.05
N VAL A 46 0.64 -4.26 -22.71
CA VAL A 46 -0.38 -3.97 -23.73
C VAL A 46 -0.45 -5.11 -24.76
N PRO A 47 0.68 -5.66 -25.25
CA PRO A 47 0.70 -6.89 -26.03
C PRO A 47 -0.08 -8.07 -25.42
N ARG A 48 0.11 -8.36 -24.14
CA ARG A 48 -0.57 -9.44 -23.44
C ARG A 48 -2.07 -9.17 -23.27
N ALA A 49 -2.43 -7.93 -22.93
CA ALA A 49 -3.82 -7.52 -22.81
C ALA A 49 -4.55 -7.59 -24.17
N LEU A 50 -3.91 -7.11 -25.23
CA LEU A 50 -4.43 -7.18 -26.59
C LEU A 50 -4.57 -8.63 -27.07
N ALA A 51 -3.57 -9.48 -26.85
CA ALA A 51 -3.62 -10.90 -27.21
C ALA A 51 -4.75 -11.64 -26.47
N ARG A 52 -5.00 -11.30 -25.20
CA ARG A 52 -6.12 -11.86 -24.46
C ARG A 52 -7.47 -11.40 -25.02
N LEU A 53 -7.64 -10.11 -25.27
CA LEU A 53 -8.87 -9.56 -25.85
C LEU A 53 -9.13 -10.13 -27.24
N ASP A 54 -8.09 -10.30 -28.04
CA ASP A 54 -8.18 -10.95 -29.34
C ASP A 54 -8.61 -12.41 -29.24
N GLY A 55 -7.98 -13.19 -28.35
CA GLY A 55 -8.33 -14.59 -28.15
C GLY A 55 -9.76 -14.80 -27.62
N GLU A 56 -10.27 -13.86 -26.82
CA GLU A 56 -11.64 -13.94 -26.26
C GLU A 56 -12.71 -13.39 -27.21
N LEU A 57 -12.39 -12.40 -28.04
CA LEU A 57 -13.38 -11.64 -28.84
C LEU A 57 -13.23 -11.81 -30.35
N GLY A 58 -12.12 -12.38 -30.84
CA GLY A 58 -11.85 -12.54 -32.27
C GLY A 58 -11.77 -11.21 -33.01
N LEU A 59 -10.86 -10.32 -32.59
CA LEU A 59 -10.80 -8.95 -33.10
C LEU A 59 -10.32 -8.92 -34.57
N SER A 60 -10.95 -8.09 -35.41
CA SER A 60 -10.44 -7.81 -36.76
C SER A 60 -9.10 -7.04 -36.70
N PRO A 61 -8.30 -7.03 -37.78
CA PRO A 61 -7.07 -6.24 -37.83
C PRO A 61 -7.28 -4.75 -37.51
N GLU A 62 -8.35 -4.14 -38.01
CA GLU A 62 -8.67 -2.74 -37.72
C GLU A 62 -9.04 -2.54 -36.23
N GLN A 63 -9.81 -3.48 -35.66
CA GLN A 63 -10.18 -3.44 -34.25
C GLN A 63 -8.96 -3.59 -33.33
N LYS A 64 -8.00 -4.45 -33.68
CA LYS A 64 -6.75 -4.60 -32.92
C LYS A 64 -5.97 -3.29 -32.84
N MET A 65 -5.81 -2.59 -33.95
CA MET A 65 -5.11 -1.30 -33.99
C MET A 65 -5.80 -0.24 -33.11
N VAL A 66 -7.14 -0.20 -33.15
CA VAL A 66 -7.91 0.74 -32.32
C VAL A 66 -7.77 0.40 -30.83
N VAL A 67 -7.92 -0.87 -30.46
CA VAL A 67 -7.80 -1.33 -29.07
C VAL A 67 -6.39 -1.10 -28.53
N GLU A 68 -5.36 -1.42 -29.31
CA GLU A 68 -3.97 -1.17 -28.97
C GLU A 68 -3.72 0.32 -28.65
N LYS A 69 -4.21 1.22 -29.53
CA LYS A 69 -4.08 2.66 -29.32
C LYS A 69 -4.77 3.13 -28.03
N ILE A 70 -5.95 2.58 -27.71
CA ILE A 70 -6.67 2.88 -26.46
C ILE A 70 -5.84 2.41 -25.25
N LEU A 71 -5.35 1.18 -25.29
CA LEU A 71 -4.57 0.60 -24.19
C LEU A 71 -3.26 1.37 -23.95
N LEU A 72 -2.52 1.72 -25.01
CA LEU A 72 -1.31 2.53 -24.91
C LEU A 72 -1.59 3.92 -24.33
N GLY A 73 -2.65 4.59 -24.78
CA GLY A 73 -3.07 5.88 -24.24
C GLY A 73 -3.35 5.82 -22.74
N LYS A 74 -4.09 4.78 -22.29
CA LYS A 74 -4.42 4.60 -20.87
C LYS A 74 -3.25 4.12 -20.02
N GLN A 75 -2.31 3.37 -20.58
CA GLN A 75 -1.10 2.95 -19.86
C GLN A 75 -0.33 4.17 -19.33
N THR A 76 -0.21 5.23 -20.14
CA THR A 76 0.50 6.46 -19.76
C THR A 76 -0.21 7.20 -18.64
N GLU A 77 -1.54 7.37 -18.74
CA GLU A 77 -2.35 8.02 -17.70
C GLU A 77 -2.27 7.25 -16.37
N LEU A 78 -2.37 5.92 -16.42
CA LEU A 78 -2.29 5.07 -15.24
C LEU A 78 -0.90 5.09 -14.60
N ALA A 79 0.17 5.14 -15.41
CA ALA A 79 1.53 5.28 -14.90
C ALA A 79 1.74 6.61 -14.16
N ALA A 80 1.18 7.71 -14.68
CA ALA A 80 1.22 9.01 -14.03
C ALA A 80 0.45 9.02 -12.69
N LEU A 81 -0.75 8.47 -12.67
CA LEU A 81 -1.56 8.35 -11.44
C LEU A 81 -0.87 7.47 -10.39
N GLU A 82 -0.25 6.37 -10.82
CA GLU A 82 0.47 5.48 -9.92
C GLU A 82 1.71 6.17 -9.33
N LYS A 83 2.43 6.96 -10.13
CA LYS A 83 3.55 7.77 -9.65
C LYS A 83 3.08 8.78 -8.59
N GLU A 84 2.06 9.57 -8.89
CA GLU A 84 1.51 10.55 -7.95
C GLU A 84 1.07 9.90 -6.63
N ARG A 85 0.37 8.76 -6.72
CA ARG A 85 -0.07 7.99 -5.56
C ARG A 85 1.12 7.52 -4.72
N ARG A 86 2.20 7.04 -5.35
CA ARG A 86 3.43 6.62 -4.66
C ARG A 86 4.09 7.80 -3.95
N ASP A 87 4.31 8.91 -4.66
CA ASP A 87 4.96 10.09 -4.12
C ASP A 87 4.21 10.63 -2.89
N ARG A 88 2.88 10.71 -2.97
CA ARG A 88 2.04 11.13 -1.84
C ARG A 88 2.09 10.16 -0.67
N SER A 89 2.08 8.85 -0.96
CA SER A 89 2.17 7.82 0.08
C SER A 89 3.50 7.86 0.83
N ASP A 90 4.59 8.11 0.10
CA ASP A 90 5.93 8.18 0.70
C ASP A 90 6.13 9.46 1.50
N ALA A 91 5.59 10.59 1.04
CA ALA A 91 5.56 11.83 1.81
C ALA A 91 4.84 11.65 3.17
N GLU A 92 3.67 11.01 3.17
CA GLU A 92 2.90 10.73 4.39
C GLU A 92 3.64 9.78 5.33
N ARG A 93 4.25 8.72 4.78
CA ARG A 93 5.09 7.80 5.57
C ARG A 93 6.25 8.51 6.25
N LEU A 94 6.92 9.43 5.55
CA LEU A 94 8.01 10.23 6.13
C LEU A 94 7.51 11.21 7.19
N ALA A 95 6.31 11.77 7.05
CA ALA A 95 5.70 12.61 8.08
C ALA A 95 5.44 11.80 9.35
N VAL A 96 4.74 10.67 9.25
CA VAL A 96 4.45 9.78 10.39
C VAL A 96 5.73 9.31 11.07
N ARG A 97 6.77 8.93 10.30
CA ARG A 97 8.07 8.53 10.89
C ARG A 97 8.72 9.66 11.70
N ARG A 98 8.64 10.90 11.21
CA ARG A 98 9.17 12.07 11.94
C ARG A 98 8.40 12.31 13.23
N GLU A 99 7.07 12.24 13.19
CA GLU A 99 6.23 12.38 14.38
C GLU A 99 6.53 11.31 15.42
N ILE A 100 6.66 10.05 15.00
CA ILE A 100 7.03 8.96 15.91
C ILE A 100 8.43 9.21 16.50
N ALA A 101 9.42 9.56 15.68
CA ALA A 101 10.80 9.75 16.14
C ALA A 101 10.93 10.86 17.21
N GLN A 102 10.10 11.91 17.14
CA GLN A 102 10.06 12.98 18.14
C GLN A 102 9.62 12.51 19.53
N GLN A 103 8.89 11.38 19.62
CA GLN A 103 8.43 10.81 20.89
C GLN A 103 9.40 9.79 21.49
N LEU A 104 10.50 9.49 20.79
CA LEU A 104 11.45 8.44 21.15
C LEU A 104 12.71 9.00 21.79
N THR A 105 13.28 8.27 22.74
CA THR A 105 14.62 8.55 23.27
C THR A 105 15.69 8.31 22.19
N PRO A 106 16.91 8.87 22.32
CA PRO A 106 17.97 8.66 21.32
C PRO A 106 18.25 7.19 20.99
N ASP A 107 18.33 6.33 22.02
CA ASP A 107 18.53 4.88 21.84
C ASP A 107 17.36 4.20 21.11
N GLN A 108 16.13 4.66 21.37
CA GLN A 108 14.94 4.17 20.69
C GLN A 108 14.88 4.66 19.24
N GLN A 109 15.32 5.90 18.96
CA GLN A 109 15.39 6.44 17.60
C GLN A 109 16.34 5.62 16.73
N ALA A 110 17.51 5.22 17.26
CA ALA A 110 18.45 4.36 16.53
C ALA A 110 17.83 3.01 16.16
N LYS A 111 17.10 2.38 17.09
CA LYS A 111 16.36 1.13 16.83
C LYS A 111 15.22 1.33 15.83
N PHE A 112 14.47 2.42 15.96
CA PHE A 112 13.36 2.75 15.08
C PHE A 112 13.83 3.00 13.65
N LYS A 113 14.95 3.70 13.45
CA LYS A 113 15.57 3.88 12.14
C LYS A 113 15.88 2.54 11.47
N ASN A 114 16.49 1.60 12.20
CA ASN A 114 16.79 0.28 11.65
C ASN A 114 15.53 -0.52 11.27
N LEU A 115 14.44 -0.38 12.03
CA LEU A 115 13.14 -0.98 11.69
C LEU A 115 12.57 -0.38 10.40
N CYS A 116 12.63 0.95 10.24
CA CYS A 116 12.22 1.63 9.02
C CYS A 116 13.04 1.19 7.81
N ASP A 117 14.37 1.18 7.92
CA ASP A 117 15.27 0.78 6.83
C ASP A 117 15.01 -0.68 6.39
N THR A 118 14.76 -1.57 7.36
CA THR A 118 14.41 -2.97 7.08
C THR A 118 13.06 -3.09 6.37
N ALA A 119 12.08 -2.30 6.78
CA ALA A 119 10.76 -2.28 6.13
C ALA A 119 10.87 -1.75 4.68
N ASP A 120 11.68 -0.72 4.44
CA ASP A 120 11.91 -0.14 3.11
C ASP A 120 12.57 -1.14 2.17
N LYS A 121 13.60 -1.86 2.65
CA LYS A 121 14.23 -2.95 1.86
C LYS A 121 13.22 -4.01 1.45
N ARG A 122 12.36 -4.47 2.36
CA ARG A 122 11.32 -5.47 2.04
C ARG A 122 10.31 -4.94 1.01
N ILE A 123 9.97 -3.66 1.08
CA ILE A 123 9.08 -3.02 0.09
C ILE A 123 9.77 -2.97 -1.27
N GLN A 124 11.05 -2.59 -1.32
CA GLN A 124 11.84 -2.53 -2.54
C GLN A 124 12.02 -3.91 -3.19
N GLU A 125 12.27 -4.96 -2.39
CA GLU A 125 12.37 -6.35 -2.87
C GLU A 125 11.04 -6.88 -3.40
N ARG A 126 9.92 -6.54 -2.75
CA ARG A 126 8.59 -6.98 -3.15
C ARG A 126 8.05 -6.20 -4.35
N TRP A 127 8.52 -4.98 -4.54
CA TRP A 127 8.06 -4.05 -5.56
C TRP A 127 9.25 -3.26 -6.13
N PRO A 128 10.13 -3.93 -6.90
CA PRO A 128 11.20 -3.23 -7.58
C PRO A 128 10.57 -2.16 -8.48
N ALA A 129 11.12 -0.95 -8.47
CA ALA A 129 10.71 0.06 -9.42
C ALA A 129 10.84 -0.54 -10.85
N PRO A 130 9.86 -0.34 -11.73
CA PRO A 130 10.03 -0.71 -13.13
C PRO A 130 11.30 -0.01 -13.64
N ARG A 131 12.18 -0.79 -14.28
CA ARG A 131 13.47 -0.30 -14.80
C ARG A 131 13.27 0.63 -15.97
#